data_AF-A0A194YSJ7-F1
#
_entry.id   AF-A0A194YSJ7-F1
#
_cell.length_a   1.000
_cell.length_b   1.000
_cell.length_c   1.000
_cell.angle_alpha   90.00
_cell.angle_beta   90.00
_cell.angle_gamma   90.00
#
_symmetry.space_group_name_H-M   'P 1'
#
loop_
_entity.id
_entity.type
_entity.pdbx_description
1 polymer ?
#
loop_
_entity_poly.entity_id
_entity_poly.type
_entity_poly.pdbx_seq_one_letter_code
_entity_poly.pdbx_strand_id
1 'polypeptide(L)'
;MDGRLCNEFETDLPGADLWEVYGSLLLDQLVPQLLPQLFSKIEIVEGDGGVRTILLVTSPPAGISELESFKEKFTIVDNEKDIKEAEND
;
A
#
# COMPACT_ATOMS: atom_id res chain seq x y z
N MET A 1 -12.02 20.11 1.11
CA MET A 1 -12.27 19.80 2.53
C MET A 1 -11.13 18.92 2.97
N ASP A 2 -10.32 19.36 3.92
CA ASP A 2 -9.24 18.54 4.48
C ASP A 2 -9.81 17.70 5.63
N GLY A 3 -9.84 16.38 5.44
CA GLY A 3 -10.26 15.42 6.45
C GLY A 3 -9.05 14.66 6.97
N ARG A 4 -8.99 14.40 8.28
CA ARG A 4 -7.98 13.52 8.89
C ARG A 4 -8.68 12.34 9.54
N LEU A 5 -8.26 11.13 9.18
CA LEU A 5 -8.68 9.88 9.81
C LEU A 5 -7.45 9.26 10.48
N CYS A 6 -7.60 8.81 11.73
CA CYS A 6 -6.58 8.04 12.45
C CYS A 6 -7.20 6.69 12.86
N ASN A 7 -6.45 5.61 12.70
CA ASN A 7 -6.82 4.27 13.16
C ASN A 7 -5.64 3.67 13.92
N GLU A 8 -5.92 3.08 15.08
CA GLU A 8 -4.93 2.38 15.93
C GLU A 8 -5.40 0.94 16.12
N PHE A 9 -4.48 -0.02 16.01
CA PHE A 9 -4.77 -1.45 16.16
C PHE A 9 -3.65 -2.13 16.97
N GLU A 10 -3.99 -2.65 18.14
CA GLU A 10 -3.05 -3.34 19.04
C GLU A 10 -2.93 -4.83 18.68
N THR A 11 -1.70 -5.37 18.69
CA THR A 11 -1.41 -6.77 18.37
C THR A 11 -0.32 -7.32 19.28
N ASP A 12 -0.30 -8.64 19.47
CA ASP A 12 0.77 -9.33 20.22
C ASP A 12 2.05 -9.55 19.40
N LEU A 13 2.10 -9.11 18.14
CA LEU A 13 3.25 -9.30 17.25
C LEU A 13 4.32 -8.23 17.48
N PRO A 14 5.62 -8.58 17.34
CA PRO A 14 6.69 -7.59 17.36
C PRO A 14 6.54 -6.56 16.24
N GLY A 15 6.78 -5.28 16.56
CA GLY A 15 6.71 -4.19 15.58
C GLY A 15 7.65 -4.38 14.39
N ALA A 16 8.85 -4.90 14.62
CA ALA A 16 9.81 -5.21 13.56
C ALA A 16 9.27 -6.25 12.56
N ASP A 17 8.60 -7.30 13.04
CA ASP A 17 8.03 -8.33 12.17
C ASP A 17 6.89 -7.77 11.30
N LEU A 18 6.10 -6.85 11.86
CA LEU A 18 5.10 -6.12 11.09
C LEU A 18 5.76 -5.19 10.06
N TRP A 19 6.82 -4.49 10.45
CA TRP A 19 7.51 -3.55 9.57
C TRP A 19 8.18 -4.23 8.37
N GLU A 20 8.75 -5.43 8.54
CA GLU A 20 9.29 -6.22 7.43
C GLU A 20 8.25 -6.47 6.33
N VAL A 21 6.96 -6.54 6.69
CA VAL A 21 5.85 -6.66 5.73
C VAL A 21 5.35 -5.28 5.29
N TYR A 22 4.90 -4.45 6.23
CA TYR A 22 4.22 -3.18 5.94
C TYR A 22 5.15 -2.10 5.36
N GLY A 23 6.41 -2.09 5.77
CA GLY A 23 7.44 -1.16 5.29
C GLY A 23 8.05 -1.55 3.95
N SER A 24 7.78 -2.75 3.44
CA SER A 24 8.37 -3.26 2.20
C SER A 24 7.34 -3.50 1.10
N LEU A 25 7.84 -3.82 -0.10
CA LEU A 25 7.03 -4.25 -1.24
C LEU A 25 6.38 -5.63 -1.04
N LEU A 26 6.69 -6.32 0.06
CA LEU A 26 6.06 -7.61 0.37
C LEU A 26 4.56 -7.45 0.60
N LEU A 27 4.12 -6.37 1.26
CA LEU A 27 2.70 -6.08 1.43
C LEU A 27 1.99 -6.01 0.08
N ASP A 28 2.56 -5.30 -0.89
CA ASP A 28 1.98 -5.09 -2.23
C ASP A 28 1.84 -6.41 -3.01
N GLN A 29 2.74 -7.37 -2.78
CA GLN A 29 2.66 -8.71 -3.34
C GLN A 29 1.60 -9.59 -2.65
N LEU A 30 1.37 -9.38 -1.35
CA LEU A 30 0.44 -10.17 -0.55
C LEU A 30 -1.00 -9.68 -0.66
N VAL A 31 -1.23 -8.37 -0.74
CA VAL A 31 -2.58 -7.77 -0.71
C VAL A 31 -3.52 -8.35 -1.78
N PRO A 32 -3.13 -8.54 -3.06
CA PRO A 32 -4.01 -9.16 -4.05
C PRO A 32 -4.38 -10.62 -3.73
N GLN A 33 -3.56 -11.31 -2.95
CA GLN A 33 -3.82 -12.70 -2.52
C GLN A 33 -4.68 -12.76 -1.25
N LEU A 34 -4.46 -11.83 -0.32
CA LEU A 34 -5.16 -11.76 0.97
C LEU A 34 -6.54 -11.11 0.83
N LEU A 35 -6.66 -10.11 -0.04
CA LEU A 35 -7.87 -9.31 -0.25
C LEU A 35 -8.26 -9.23 -1.75
N PRO A 36 -8.40 -10.37 -2.45
CA PRO A 36 -8.69 -10.40 -3.90
C PRO A 36 -10.03 -9.73 -4.28
N GLN A 37 -10.94 -9.59 -3.31
CA GLN A 37 -12.22 -8.91 -3.47
C GLN A 37 -12.10 -7.38 -3.48
N LEU A 38 -10.98 -6.82 -3.02
CA LEU A 38 -10.70 -5.38 -3.01
C LEU A 38 -9.61 -5.00 -4.01
N PHE A 39 -8.63 -5.87 -4.22
CA PHE A 39 -7.47 -5.58 -5.08
C PHE A 39 -7.20 -6.76 -6.01
N SER A 40 -7.24 -6.53 -7.32
CA SER A 40 -6.93 -7.57 -8.32
C SER A 40 -5.44 -7.64 -8.63
N LYS A 41 -4.74 -6.50 -8.63
CA LYS A 41 -3.33 -6.44 -9.00
C LYS A 41 -2.68 -5.20 -8.40
N ILE A 42 -1.43 -5.34 -8.01
CA ILE A 42 -0.54 -4.22 -7.69
C ILE A 42 0.73 -4.39 -8.52
N GLU A 43 1.13 -3.35 -9.24
CA GLU A 43 2.32 -3.35 -10.10
C GLU A 43 3.28 -2.26 -9.67
N ILE A 44 4.57 -2.59 -9.59
CA ILE A 44 5.62 -1.60 -9.37
C ILE A 44 5.91 -0.94 -10.72
N VAL A 45 5.59 0.34 -10.84
CA VAL A 45 5.84 1.15 -12.05
C VAL A 45 7.25 1.72 -12.04
N GLU A 46 7.72 2.18 -10.88
CA GLU A 46 9.06 2.75 -10.67
C GLU A 46 9.51 2.47 -9.22
N GLY A 47 10.80 2.27 -9.00
CA GLY A 47 11.40 2.16 -7.68
C GLY A 47 11.59 0.74 -7.15
N ASP A 48 12.10 0.66 -5.92
CA ASP A 48 12.55 -0.56 -5.25
C ASP A 48 11.94 -0.74 -3.86
N GLY A 49 10.94 0.08 -3.50
CA GLY A 49 10.31 0.12 -2.19
C GLY A 49 10.71 1.34 -1.35
N GLY A 50 11.73 2.10 -1.77
CA GLY A 50 12.09 3.37 -1.13
C GLY A 50 11.21 4.56 -1.54
N VAL A 51 11.59 5.74 -1.06
CA VAL A 51 10.96 7.02 -1.44
C VAL A 51 10.96 7.19 -2.96
N ARG A 52 9.85 7.68 -3.52
CA ARG A 52 9.53 7.79 -4.95
C ARG A 52 9.23 6.47 -5.68
N THR A 53 9.12 5.36 -4.97
CA THR A 53 8.48 4.17 -5.54
C THR A 53 7.05 4.50 -5.94
N ILE A 54 6.63 4.05 -7.13
CA ILE A 54 5.29 4.25 -7.67
C ILE A 54 4.66 2.89 -7.93
N LEU A 55 3.47 2.69 -7.38
CA LEU A 55 2.65 1.52 -7.58
C LEU A 55 1.43 1.87 -8.45
N LEU A 56 1.01 0.94 -9.30
CA LEU A 56 -0.29 0.96 -9.96
C LEU A 56 -1.19 -0.07 -9.27
N VAL A 57 -2.19 0.40 -8.55
CA VAL A 57 -3.14 -0.43 -7.82
C VAL A 57 -4.40 -0.59 -8.67
N THR A 58 -4.82 -1.83 -8.91
CA THR A 58 -5.98 -2.14 -9.76
C THR A 58 -7.07 -2.84 -8.95
N SER A 59 -8.24 -2.23 -8.92
CA SER A 59 -9.43 -2.80 -8.28
C SER A 59 -10.06 -3.91 -9.16
N PRO A 60 -10.75 -4.89 -8.58
CA PRO A 60 -11.52 -5.87 -9.33
C PRO A 60 -12.59 -5.21 -10.20
N PRO A 61 -12.90 -5.78 -11.38
CA PRO A 61 -13.91 -5.23 -12.25
C PRO A 61 -15.30 -5.26 -11.60
N ALA A 62 -15.86 -4.09 -11.30
CA ALA A 62 -17.21 -3.92 -10.79
C ALA A 62 -18.21 -3.67 -11.94
N GLY A 63 -18.38 -4.65 -12.82
CA GLY A 63 -19.35 -4.56 -13.94
C GLY A 63 -18.86 -3.77 -15.16
N ILE A 64 -19.78 -3.11 -15.88
CA ILE A 64 -19.56 -2.50 -17.21
C ILE A 64 -18.79 -1.16 -17.21
N SER A 65 -18.43 -0.64 -16.03
CA SER A 65 -17.76 0.66 -15.91
C SER A 65 -16.38 0.46 -15.28
N GLU A 66 -15.39 0.89 -16.08
CA GLU A 66 -14.00 1.25 -15.80
C GLU A 66 -13.30 0.57 -14.60
N LEU A 67 -12.20 -0.10 -14.91
CA LEU A 67 -11.19 -0.47 -13.92
C LEU A 67 -10.74 0.80 -13.19
N GLU A 68 -11.20 1.00 -11.96
CA GLU A 68 -10.66 2.04 -11.08
C GLU A 68 -9.28 1.59 -10.64
N SER A 69 -8.28 2.06 -11.38
CA SER A 69 -6.87 1.98 -11.02
C SER A 69 -6.37 3.35 -10.59
N PHE A 70 -5.56 3.40 -9.54
CA PHE A 70 -4.91 4.62 -9.08
C PHE A 70 -3.40 4.39 -8.95
N LYS A 71 -2.65 5.48 -8.98
CA LYS A 71 -1.21 5.41 -8.68
C LYS A 71 -0.99 5.79 -7.23
N GLU A 72 -0.24 4.97 -6.52
CA GLU A 72 0.26 5.29 -5.19
C GLU A 72 1.75 5.59 -5.28
N LYS A 73 2.19 6.69 -4.67
CA LYS A 73 3.60 7.08 -4.65
C LYS A 73 4.10 7.26 -3.23
N PHE A 74 5.19 6.58 -2.90
CA PHE A 74 5.80 6.67 -1.57
C PHE A 74 6.54 8.00 -1.42
N THR A 75 6.16 8.79 -0.43
CA THR A 75 6.78 10.09 -0.12
C THR A 75 7.78 9.98 1.01
N ILE A 76 7.51 9.13 1.99
CA ILE A 76 8.37 8.89 3.15
C ILE A 76 8.47 7.39 3.38
N VAL A 77 9.69 6.91 3.60
CA VAL A 77 10.02 5.56 4.06
C VAL A 77 11.17 5.72 5.07
N ASP A 78 10.87 5.63 6.36
CA ASP A 78 11.82 5.76 7.46
C ASP A 78 11.84 4.45 8.26
N ASN A 79 12.88 3.65 8.02
CA ASN A 79 13.07 2.34 8.68
C ASN A 79 13.59 2.46 10.11
N GLU A 80 14.04 3.63 10.56
CA GLU A 80 14.42 3.82 11.96
C GLU A 80 13.21 4.12 12.83
N LYS A 81 12.15 4.68 12.25
CA LYS A 81 10.90 5.04 12.94
C LYS A 81 9.71 4.17 12.59
N ASP A 82 9.87 3.22 11.67
CA ASP A 82 8.80 2.40 11.10
C ASP A 82 7.65 3.26 10.51
N ILE A 83 8.01 4.27 9.71
CA ILE A 83 7.05 5.20 9.09
C ILE A 83 7.09 5.08 7.57
N LYS A 84 5.94 4.81 6.96
CA LYS A 84 5.71 4.89 5.51
C LYS A 84 4.53 5.81 5.22
N GLU A 85 4.72 6.76 4.32
CA GLU A 85 3.66 7.66 3.85
C GLU A 85 3.59 7.61 2.32
N ALA A 86 2.37 7.70 1.80
CA ALA A 86 2.10 7.66 0.37
C ALA A 86 0.99 8.64 -0.02
N GLU A 87 1.01 9.04 -1.28
CA GLU A 87 0.02 9.91 -1.92
C GLU A 87 -0.56 9.19 -3.13
N ASN A 88 -1.88 9.33 -3.33
CA ASN A 88 -2.62 8.70 -4.42
C ASN A 88 -3.05 9.74 -5.46
N ASP A 89 -2.98 9.38 -6.75
CA ASP A 89 -3.46 10.16 -7.91
C ASP A 89 -4.66 9.48 -8.59
#